data_AF-A0A3N5HZZ9-F1
#
_entry.id   AF-A0A3N5HZZ9-F1
#
_cell.length_a   1.000
_cell.length_b   1.000
_cell.length_c   1.000
_cell.angle_alpha   90.00
_cell.angle_beta   90.00
_cell.angle_gamma   90.00
#
_symmetry.space_group_name_H-M   'P 1'
#
loop_
_entity.id
_entity.type
_entity.pdbx_description
1 polymer ?
#
loop_
_entity_poly.entity_id
_entity_poly.type
_entity_poly.pdbx_seq_one_letter_code
_entity_poly.pdbx_strand_id
1 'polypeptide(L)'
;SSLVDVILVIGSPNSSNSNRLRELGERCGIASYLIDAASDIDPNWLANVKAVGITAGASAPEVLVEEVVTYLKAFGPADVEELTVIEEDVEFLLPRELITIESSHKSVEAQVG
;
A
#
# COMPACT_ATOMS: atom_id res chain seq x y z
N SER A 1 -21.86 12.73 -3.53
CA SER A 1 -20.57 13.12 -4.14
C SER A 1 -19.53 12.17 -3.59
N SER A 2 -18.83 11.39 -4.42
CA SER A 2 -17.63 10.67 -3.98
C SER A 2 -16.48 11.69 -3.88
N LEU A 3 -15.53 11.45 -2.97
CA LEU A 3 -14.30 12.25 -2.87
C LEU A 3 -13.34 12.00 -4.04
N VAL A 4 -13.44 10.82 -4.65
CA VAL A 4 -12.54 10.33 -5.71
C VAL A 4 -13.34 9.68 -6.83
N ASP A 5 -12.76 9.66 -8.04
CA ASP A 5 -13.36 9.04 -9.23
C ASP A 5 -12.81 7.62 -9.47
N VAL A 6 -11.58 7.37 -9.01
CA VAL A 6 -10.89 6.09 -9.12
C VAL A 6 -10.17 5.76 -7.81
N ILE A 7 -10.06 4.48 -7.48
CA ILE A 7 -9.27 3.98 -6.35
C ILE A 7 -8.18 3.05 -6.88
N LEU A 8 -6.94 3.31 -6.50
CA LEU A 8 -5.81 2.42 -6.70
C LEU A 8 -5.47 1.76 -5.36
N VAL A 9 -5.57 0.43 -5.32
CA VAL A 9 -5.22 -0.38 -4.17
C VAL A 9 -3.88 -1.03 -4.43
N ILE A 10 -2.88 -0.70 -3.63
CA ILE A 10 -1.53 -1.24 -3.73
C ILE A 10 -1.46 -2.54 -2.93
N GLY A 11 -1.13 -3.63 -3.61
CA GLY A 11 -0.97 -4.95 -3.00
C GLY A 11 -1.16 -6.07 -4.00
N SER A 12 -0.85 -7.29 -3.56
CA SER A 12 -0.81 -8.44 -4.46
C SER A 12 -2.18 -9.10 -4.68
N PRO A 13 -2.41 -9.71 -5.86
CA PRO A 13 -3.62 -10.49 -6.16
C PRO A 13 -3.93 -11.60 -5.15
N ASN A 14 -2.92 -12.12 -4.45
CA ASN A 14 -3.09 -13.18 -3.46
C ASN A 14 -3.36 -12.64 -2.04
N SER A 15 -3.35 -11.33 -1.83
CA SER A 15 -3.62 -10.70 -0.54
C SER A 15 -5.13 -10.53 -0.33
N SER A 16 -5.71 -11.27 0.62
CA SER A 16 -7.14 -11.18 0.93
C SER A 16 -7.54 -9.77 1.38
N ASN A 17 -6.72 -9.09 2.19
CA ASN A 17 -6.99 -7.72 2.64
C ASN A 17 -7.01 -6.72 1.48
N SER A 18 -6.01 -6.79 0.59
CA SER A 18 -5.92 -5.89 -0.57
C SER A 18 -7.11 -6.08 -1.51
N ASN A 19 -7.50 -7.34 -1.79
CA ASN A 19 -8.70 -7.63 -2.55
C ASN A 19 -9.97 -7.09 -1.87
N ARG A 20 -10.07 -7.19 -0.55
CA ARG A 20 -11.22 -6.69 0.19
C ARG A 20 -11.39 -5.18 0.10
N LEU A 21 -10.28 -4.44 0.11
CA LEU A 21 -10.25 -2.98 -0.10
C LEU A 21 -10.73 -2.63 -1.52
N ARG A 22 -10.22 -3.32 -2.55
CA ARG A 22 -10.66 -3.12 -3.95
C ARG A 22 -12.16 -3.39 -4.10
N GLU A 23 -12.63 -4.53 -3.61
CA GLU A 23 -14.06 -4.89 -3.63
C GLU A 23 -14.93 -3.85 -2.92
N LEU A 24 -14.45 -3.26 -1.80
CA LEU A 24 -15.19 -2.23 -1.09
C LEU A 24 -15.37 -0.98 -1.96
N GLY A 25 -14.31 -0.53 -2.64
CA GLY A 25 -14.39 0.59 -3.59
C GLY A 25 -15.38 0.31 -4.73
N GLU A 26 -15.34 -0.89 -5.31
CA GLU A 26 -16.29 -1.30 -6.35
C GLU A 26 -17.74 -1.30 -5.85
N ARG A 27 -17.98 -1.80 -4.63
CA ARG A 27 -19.32 -1.77 -4.01
C ARG A 27 -19.82 -0.36 -3.74
N CYS A 28 -18.92 0.61 -3.57
CA CYS A 28 -19.25 2.03 -3.47
C CYS A 28 -19.51 2.67 -4.84
N GLY A 29 -19.42 1.93 -5.93
CA GLY A 29 -19.64 2.41 -7.29
C GLY A 29 -18.46 3.19 -7.87
N ILE A 30 -17.28 3.06 -7.28
CA ILE A 30 -16.04 3.73 -7.73
C ILE A 30 -15.17 2.69 -8.42
N ALA A 31 -14.66 3.01 -9.61
CA ALA A 31 -13.73 2.13 -10.31
C ALA A 31 -12.49 1.90 -9.44
N SER A 32 -12.19 0.64 -9.13
CA SER A 32 -11.15 0.28 -8.16
C SER A 32 -10.24 -0.79 -8.73
N TYR A 33 -8.94 -0.53 -8.74
CA TYR A 33 -7.94 -1.39 -9.36
C TYR A 33 -6.93 -1.87 -8.33
N LEU A 34 -6.50 -3.12 -8.45
CA LEU A 34 -5.40 -3.68 -7.67
C LEU A 34 -4.12 -3.61 -8.51
N ILE A 35 -3.07 -3.04 -7.94
CA ILE A 35 -1.77 -2.87 -8.58
C ILE A 35 -0.66 -3.36 -7.64
N ASP A 36 0.34 -4.06 -8.17
CA ASP A 36 1.53 -4.45 -7.39
C ASP A 36 2.58 -3.33 -7.42
N ALA A 37 2.66 -2.60 -8.54
CA ALA A 37 3.58 -1.48 -8.71
C ALA A 37 2.96 -0.34 -9.54
N ALA A 38 3.59 0.83 -9.52
CA ALA A 38 3.18 1.98 -10.32
C ALA A 38 3.14 1.70 -11.83
N SER A 39 3.96 0.76 -12.32
CA SER A 39 3.97 0.33 -13.71
C SER A 39 2.71 -0.39 -14.16
N ASP A 40 1.91 -0.92 -13.23
CA ASP A 40 0.67 -1.65 -13.54
C ASP A 40 -0.50 -0.71 -13.82
N ILE A 41 -0.32 0.59 -13.57
CA ILE A 41 -1.34 1.61 -13.79
C ILE A 41 -1.55 1.80 -15.28
N ASP A 42 -2.70 1.35 -15.79
CA ASP A 42 -3.14 1.66 -17.15
C ASP A 42 -3.54 3.15 -17.22
N PRO A 43 -2.88 3.97 -18.06
CA PRO A 43 -3.22 5.39 -18.22
C PRO A 43 -4.68 5.64 -18.63
N ASN A 44 -5.36 4.66 -19.23
CA ASN A 44 -6.77 4.77 -19.59
C ASN A 44 -7.69 4.85 -18.36
N TRP A 45 -7.28 4.28 -17.21
CA TRP A 45 -8.02 4.41 -15.96
C TRP A 45 -8.04 5.84 -15.43
N LEU A 46 -7.07 6.66 -15.85
CA LEU A 46 -6.91 8.05 -15.43
C LEU A 46 -7.57 9.03 -16.41
N ALA A 47 -8.14 8.55 -17.52
CA ALA A 47 -8.78 9.39 -18.51
C ALA A 47 -10.03 10.08 -17.92
N ASN A 48 -10.02 11.41 -17.91
CA ASN A 48 -11.09 12.26 -17.35
C ASN A 48 -11.31 12.13 -15.83
N VAL A 49 -10.35 11.55 -15.10
CA VAL A 49 -10.36 11.50 -13.64
C VAL A 49 -9.83 12.81 -13.09
N LYS A 50 -10.51 13.36 -12.07
CA LYS A 50 -10.08 14.57 -11.33
C LYS A 50 -9.41 14.24 -10.01
N ALA A 51 -9.83 13.14 -9.38
CA ALA A 51 -9.31 12.72 -8.08
C ALA A 51 -9.07 11.21 -8.04
N VAL A 52 -7.86 10.81 -7.67
CA VAL A 52 -7.43 9.43 -7.48
C VAL A 52 -7.27 9.16 -5.99
N GLY A 53 -8.00 8.18 -5.48
CA GLY A 53 -7.78 7.64 -4.14
C GLY A 53 -6.67 6.59 -4.18
N ILE A 54 -5.72 6.68 -3.25
CA ILE A 54 -4.65 5.69 -3.10
C ILE A 54 -4.82 5.05 -1.74
N THR A 55 -4.76 3.72 -1.71
CA THR A 55 -4.73 2.95 -0.46
C THR A 55 -3.85 1.74 -0.65
N ALA A 56 -3.45 1.12 0.46
CA ALA A 56 -2.52 0.01 0.46
C ALA A 56 -3.05 -1.10 1.37
N GLY A 57 -2.82 -2.36 0.97
CA GLY A 57 -3.00 -3.47 1.89
C GLY A 57 -1.99 -3.40 3.03
N ALA A 58 -2.32 -3.99 4.19
CA ALA A 58 -1.46 -3.98 5.39
C ALA A 58 -0.03 -4.53 5.17
N SER A 59 0.20 -5.28 4.09
CA SER A 59 1.50 -5.86 3.74
C SER A 59 2.28 -5.06 2.69
N ALA A 60 1.73 -3.96 2.16
CA ALA A 60 2.40 -3.19 1.11
C ALA A 60 3.37 -2.17 1.74
N PRO A 61 4.65 -2.16 1.35
CA PRO A 61 5.61 -1.17 1.80
C PRO A 61 5.21 0.26 1.41
N GLU A 62 5.49 1.22 2.29
CA GLU A 62 5.22 2.65 2.07
C GLU A 62 5.89 3.20 0.81
N VAL A 63 7.10 2.71 0.48
CA VAL A 63 7.81 3.09 -0.76
C VAL A 63 6.97 2.85 -2.02
N LEU A 64 6.12 1.81 -2.06
CA LEU A 64 5.25 1.57 -3.22
C LEU A 64 4.16 2.64 -3.34
N VAL A 65 3.67 3.15 -2.21
CA VAL A 65 2.72 4.26 -2.18
C VAL A 65 3.37 5.52 -2.73
N GLU A 66 4.59 5.82 -2.29
CA GLU A 66 5.36 6.97 -2.78
C GLU A 66 5.66 6.88 -4.28
N GLU A 67 5.99 5.69 -4.79
CA GLU A 67 6.21 5.44 -6.22
C GLU A 67 4.95 5.71 -7.04
N VAL A 68 3.79 5.25 -6.57
CA VAL A 68 2.49 5.52 -7.22
C VAL A 68 2.16 7.01 -7.21
N VAL A 69 2.34 7.69 -6.08
CA VAL A 69 2.16 9.15 -5.98
C VAL A 69 3.07 9.88 -6.98
N THR A 70 4.34 9.47 -7.06
CA THR A 70 5.31 10.05 -7.98
C THR A 70 4.92 9.83 -9.43
N TYR A 71 4.47 8.63 -9.78
CA TYR A 71 3.98 8.30 -11.11
C TYR A 71 2.77 9.17 -11.50
N LEU A 72 1.80 9.32 -10.61
CA LEU A 72 0.61 10.15 -10.87
C LEU A 72 0.95 11.64 -11.05
N LYS A 73 1.92 12.17 -10.31
CA LYS A 73 2.43 13.54 -10.49
C LYS A 73 3.06 13.79 -11.86
N ALA A 74 3.48 12.75 -12.57
CA ALA A 74 4.01 12.91 -13.94
C ALA A 74 2.93 13.29 -14.96
N PHE A 75 1.64 13.08 -14.65
CA PHE A 75 0.52 13.43 -15.52
C PHE A 75 0.10 14.90 -15.41
N GLY A 76 0.56 15.61 -14.37
CA GLY A 76 0.26 17.02 -14.17
C GLY A 76 0.45 17.47 -12.72
N PRO A 77 0.34 18.79 -12.46
CA PRO A 77 0.35 19.31 -11.10
C PRO A 77 -0.83 18.72 -10.31
N ALA A 78 -0.50 18.08 -9.20
CA ALA A 78 -1.47 17.45 -8.31
C ALA A 78 -1.09 17.74 -6.85
N ASP A 79 -2.10 18.08 -6.07
CA ASP A 79 -1.98 18.16 -4.62
C ASP A 79 -2.20 16.76 -4.03
N VAL A 80 -1.39 16.42 -3.02
CA VAL A 80 -1.51 15.15 -2.30
C VAL A 80 -1.98 15.47 -0.90
N GLU A 81 -3.11 14.89 -0.52
CA GLU A 81 -3.69 15.02 0.82
C GLU A 81 -3.76 13.63 1.45
N GLU A 82 -3.17 13.50 2.64
CA GLU A 82 -3.27 12.29 3.44
C GLU A 82 -4.51 12.36 4.33
N LEU A 83 -5.37 11.34 4.22
CA LEU A 83 -6.64 11.26 4.95
C LEU A 83 -6.57 10.17 6.02
N THR A 84 -6.19 10.57 7.24
CA THR A 84 -6.20 9.67 8.40
C THR A 84 -7.52 9.82 9.16
N VAL A 85 -8.36 8.79 9.11
CA VAL A 85 -9.68 8.79 9.76
C VAL A 85 -9.63 8.15 11.15
N ILE A 86 -8.76 7.15 11.34
CA ILE A 86 -8.59 6.40 12.59
C ILE A 86 -7.09 6.16 12.79
N GLU A 87 -6.58 6.51 13.97
CA GLU A 87 -5.24 6.12 14.41
C GLU A 87 -5.32 4.76 15.13
N GLU A 88 -4.55 3.78 14.67
CA GLU A 88 -4.43 2.46 15.30
C GLU A 88 -3.03 2.33 15.92
N ASP A 89 -2.96 2.23 17.25
CA ASP A 89 -1.72 2.01 18.01
C ASP A 89 -1.72 0.59 18.59
N VAL A 90 -1.25 -0.39 17.80
CA VAL A 90 -1.18 -1.80 18.18
C VAL A 90 0.23 -2.33 17.96
N GLU A 91 0.95 -2.62 19.05
CA GLU A 91 2.28 -3.21 19.01
C GLU A 91 2.23 -4.71 19.32
N PHE A 92 2.71 -5.54 18.38
CA PHE A 92 2.83 -6.99 18.58
C PHE A 92 4.24 -7.33 19.03
N LEU A 93 4.42 -7.59 20.32
CA LEU A 93 5.70 -8.02 20.87
C LEU A 93 6.05 -9.45 20.43
N LEU A 94 7.30 -9.65 20.06
CA LEU A 94 7.82 -10.99 19.79
C LEU A 94 7.81 -11.84 21.07
N PRO A 95 7.37 -13.12 21.00
CA PRO A 95 7.57 -14.08 22.07
C PRO A 95 9.05 -14.13 22.50
N ARG A 96 9.28 -14.25 23.82
CA ARG A 96 10.63 -14.19 24.42
C ARG A 96 11.57 -15.28 23.86
N GLU A 97 10.99 -16.40 23.45
CA GLU A 97 11.68 -17.54 22.85
C GLU A 97 12.35 -17.15 21.52
N LEU A 98 11.75 -16.27 20.71
CA LEU A 98 12.28 -15.84 19.42
C LEU A 98 13.38 -14.78 19.54
N ILE A 99 13.29 -13.90 20.55
CA ILE A 99 14.32 -12.88 20.85
C ILE A 99 15.67 -13.53 21.23
N THR A 100 15.62 -14.71 21.85
CA THR A 100 16.80 -15.44 22.32
C THR A 100 17.58 -16.11 21.17
N ILE A 101 16.90 -16.49 20.08
CA ILE A 101 17.50 -17.19 18.94
C ILE A 101 18.34 -16.22 18.08
N GLU A 102 17.91 -14.97 17.89
CA GLU A 102 18.70 -13.98 17.14
C GLU A 102 20.03 -13.63 17.82
N SER A 103 20.03 -13.56 19.15
CA SER A 103 21.23 -13.30 19.96
C SER A 103 22.28 -14.42 19.82
N SER A 104 21.81 -15.64 19.52
CA SER A 104 22.66 -16.83 19.38
C SER A 104 23.26 -16.96 17.98
N HIS A 105 22.57 -16.49 16.93
CA HIS A 105 23.08 -16.52 15.55
C HIS A 105 24.10 -15.43 15.24
N LYS A 106 24.04 -14.26 15.89
CA LYS A 106 25.05 -13.20 15.73
C LYS A 106 26.43 -13.56 16.31
N SER A 107 26.51 -14.60 17.13
CA SER A 107 27.75 -15.03 17.80
C SER A 107 28.55 -16.06 17.00
N VAL A 108 27.98 -16.69 15.96
CA VAL A 108 28.64 -17.77 15.20
C VAL A 108 29.38 -17.25 13.97
N GLU A 109 28.98 -16.11 13.40
CA GLU A 109 29.65 -15.51 12.23
C GLU A 109 30.90 -14.69 12.60
N ALA A 110 31.11 -14.36 13.87
CA ALA A 110 32.28 -13.60 14.35
C ALA A 110 33.54 -14.46 14.60
N GLN A 111 33.51 -15.76 14.28
CA GLN A 111 34.59 -16.71 14.59
C GLN A 111 35.03 -17.60 13.40
N VAL A 112 34.90 -17.09 12.18
CA VAL A 112 35.64 -17.63 11.02
C VAL A 112 36.45 -16.48 10.40
N GLY A 113 37.64 -16.28 10.97
CA GLY A 113 38.69 -15.35 10.54
C GLY A 113 40.00 -15.72 11.19
#